data_AF-A0A1W9L6R2-F1
#
_entry.id   AF-A0A1W9L6R2-F1
#
_cell.length_a   1.000
_cell.length_b   1.000
_cell.length_c   1.000
_cell.angle_alpha   90.00
_cell.angle_beta   90.00
_cell.angle_gamma   90.00
#
_symmetry.space_group_name_H-M   'P 1'
#
loop_
_entity.id
_entity.type
_entity.pdbx_description
1 polymer ?
#
loop_
_entity_poly.entity_id
_entity_poly.type
_entity_poly.pdbx_seq_one_letter_code
_entity_poly.pdbx_strand_id
1 'polypeptide(L)'
;MPKKGIQLPTQTIEIIKNYLKEHKMTQEKFAKKLGVSSRTLSNWLSGRSPVEPDELDNLAKILGIGLEDLFNGELPEEYDLLYNFYKETVKAVWKVYKSGLAGIGQRIYKKIDRLFRNHVSFVLTPRKGFFQTFEHDTKKGKNYYFQFWIQLEEEIAEAKFVISFTIGNVVRVDYGEIIVKPESVEIKQYYQTPTHYQVKRPVKDVCTTKVVTWFDEMSHTFIVVSDVQFKIVEKGRISEGELKQVQNQANDIALFPKHFFFHEDD
;
A
#
# COMPACT_ATOMS: atom_id res chain seq x y z
N MET A 1 7.81 13.17 32.95
CA MET A 1 6.71 12.52 32.20
C MET A 1 7.11 11.08 31.97
N PRO A 2 6.26 10.07 32.23
CA PRO A 2 6.55 8.70 31.84
C PRO A 2 6.77 8.67 30.32
N LYS A 3 7.76 7.89 29.85
CA LYS A 3 8.03 7.74 28.41
C LYS A 3 6.79 7.08 27.79
N LYS A 4 6.13 7.79 26.87
CA LYS A 4 4.88 7.38 26.20
C LYS A 4 5.15 6.41 25.05
N GLY A 5 5.80 5.29 25.37
CA GLY A 5 6.09 4.29 24.35
C GLY A 5 5.76 2.88 24.81
N ILE A 6 5.78 1.99 23.85
CA ILE A 6 5.26 0.63 23.96
C ILE A 6 6.42 -0.34 24.02
N GLN A 7 6.34 -1.29 24.95
CA GLN A 7 7.30 -2.40 24.99
C GLN A 7 6.97 -3.38 23.87
N LEU A 8 7.98 -3.71 23.05
CA LEU A 8 7.80 -4.72 22.02
C LEU A 8 7.52 -6.08 22.66
N PRO A 9 6.41 -6.76 22.30
CA PRO A 9 6.21 -8.12 22.77
C PRO A 9 7.26 -9.05 22.14
N THR A 10 7.51 -10.18 22.81
CA THR A 10 8.51 -11.17 22.39
C THR A 10 8.33 -11.63 20.95
N GLN A 11 7.09 -11.74 20.48
CA GLN A 11 6.76 -12.12 19.11
C GLN A 11 7.24 -11.10 18.10
N THR A 12 7.03 -9.80 18.34
CA THR A 12 7.56 -8.73 17.47
C THR A 12 9.08 -8.79 17.37
N ILE A 13 9.74 -9.04 18.50
CA ILE A 13 11.21 -9.19 18.54
C ILE A 13 11.65 -10.37 17.65
N GLU A 14 10.90 -11.47 17.68
CA GLU A 14 11.20 -12.64 16.86
C GLU A 14 10.92 -12.39 15.37
N ILE A 15 9.84 -11.69 15.03
CA ILE A 15 9.56 -11.22 13.65
C ILE A 15 10.74 -10.41 13.11
N ILE A 16 11.22 -9.44 13.90
CA ILE A 16 12.38 -8.61 13.50
C ILE A 16 13.62 -9.49 13.31
N LYS A 17 13.91 -10.41 14.22
CA LYS A 17 15.08 -11.31 14.08
C LYS A 17 15.01 -12.20 12.85
N ASN A 18 13.82 -12.76 12.55
CA ASN A 18 13.60 -13.60 11.38
C ASN A 18 13.80 -12.78 10.10
N TYR A 19 13.23 -11.58 10.03
CA TYR A 19 13.45 -10.65 8.92
C TYR A 19 14.94 -10.37 8.70
N LEU A 20 15.69 -10.05 9.77
CA LEU A 20 17.14 -9.82 9.66
C LEU A 20 17.88 -11.04 9.10
N LYS A 21 17.51 -12.25 9.54
CA LYS A 21 18.12 -13.50 9.08
C LYS A 21 17.81 -13.77 7.60
N GLU A 22 16.54 -13.67 7.21
CA GLU A 22 16.08 -13.89 5.84
C GLU A 22 16.72 -12.91 4.85
N HIS A 23 16.85 -11.65 5.24
CA HIS A 23 17.47 -10.60 4.43
C HIS A 23 18.99 -10.50 4.58
N LYS A 24 19.64 -11.41 5.33
CA LYS A 24 21.09 -11.37 5.64
C LYS A 24 21.54 -9.98 6.11
N MET A 25 20.71 -9.33 6.94
CA MET A 25 20.86 -7.96 7.38
C MET A 25 21.37 -7.91 8.82
N THR A 26 22.34 -7.03 9.09
CA THR A 26 22.81 -6.79 10.46
C THR A 26 21.86 -5.85 11.19
N GLN A 27 21.81 -5.93 12.53
CA GLN A 27 21.04 -4.98 13.34
C GLN A 27 21.44 -3.52 13.08
N GLU A 28 22.73 -3.25 12.85
CA GLU A 28 23.21 -1.91 12.52
C GLU A 28 22.64 -1.39 11.20
N LYS A 29 22.62 -2.23 10.14
CA LYS A 29 22.01 -1.85 8.86
C LYS A 29 20.52 -1.61 9.00
N PHE A 30 19.83 -2.42 9.80
CA PHE A 30 18.40 -2.27 10.06
C PHE A 30 18.10 -1.01 10.87
N ALA A 31 18.87 -0.73 11.93
CA ALA A 31 18.75 0.50 12.71
C ALA A 31 18.95 1.73 11.82
N LYS A 32 19.95 1.70 10.92
CA LYS A 32 20.16 2.76 9.93
C LYS A 32 18.95 2.94 9.00
N LYS A 33 18.33 1.84 8.54
CA LYS A 33 17.12 1.90 7.71
C LYS A 33 15.92 2.47 8.46
N LEU A 34 15.82 2.21 9.77
CA LEU A 34 14.83 2.80 10.68
C LEU A 34 15.11 4.26 11.04
N GLY A 35 16.29 4.79 10.75
CA GLY A 35 16.69 6.13 11.17
C GLY A 35 17.05 6.24 12.66
N VAL A 36 17.37 5.14 13.33
CA VAL A 36 17.74 5.10 14.76
C VAL A 36 19.15 4.59 14.99
N SER A 37 19.69 4.81 16.20
CA SER A 37 20.99 4.26 16.57
C SER A 37 20.91 2.74 16.79
N SER A 38 21.99 2.01 16.50
CA SER A 38 22.10 0.57 16.81
C SER A 38 21.85 0.27 18.29
N ARG A 39 22.22 1.19 19.19
CA ARG A 39 21.96 1.11 20.62
C ARG A 39 20.47 1.20 20.93
N THR A 40 19.75 2.12 20.27
CA THR A 40 18.30 2.27 20.40
C THR A 40 17.59 0.98 20.02
N LEU A 41 17.90 0.44 18.83
CA LEU A 41 17.33 -0.84 18.38
C LEU A 41 17.66 -1.98 19.35
N SER A 42 18.91 -2.08 19.83
CA SER A 42 19.29 -3.08 20.81
C SER A 42 18.50 -2.96 22.12
N ASN A 43 18.23 -1.75 22.59
CA ASN A 43 17.41 -1.52 23.78
C ASN A 43 15.95 -1.92 23.57
N TRP A 44 15.37 -1.66 22.39
CA TRP A 44 14.04 -2.14 22.03
C TRP A 44 13.95 -3.66 22.01
N LEU A 45 14.88 -4.33 21.31
CA LEU A 45 14.90 -5.80 21.17
C LEU A 45 15.23 -6.53 22.49
N SER A 46 15.67 -5.81 23.51
CA SER A 46 15.94 -6.35 24.86
C SER A 46 14.91 -5.92 25.89
N GLY A 47 13.86 -5.19 25.49
CA GLY A 47 12.82 -4.67 26.40
C GLY A 47 13.33 -3.60 27.38
N ARG A 48 14.52 -3.03 27.14
CA ARG A 48 15.13 -2.01 28.02
C ARG A 48 14.59 -0.60 27.77
N SER A 49 14.01 -0.35 26.60
CA SER A 49 13.34 0.91 26.31
C SER A 49 12.08 0.69 25.47
N PRO A 50 11.04 1.50 25.68
CA PRO A 50 9.88 1.48 24.82
C PRO A 50 10.19 2.05 23.43
N VAL A 51 9.30 1.75 22.48
CA VAL A 51 9.26 2.30 21.11
C VAL A 51 8.12 3.31 21.03
N GLU A 52 8.35 4.49 20.44
CA GLU A 52 7.27 5.47 20.28
C GLU A 52 6.42 5.09 19.05
N PRO A 53 5.23 5.69 18.90
CA PRO A 53 4.36 5.33 17.80
C PRO A 53 4.99 5.49 16.41
N ASP A 54 5.65 6.62 16.14
CA ASP A 54 6.21 6.86 14.80
C ASP A 54 7.25 5.81 14.37
N GLU A 55 8.02 5.23 15.31
CA GLU A 55 9.00 4.20 14.95
C GLU A 55 8.41 2.81 14.78
N LEU A 56 7.28 2.51 15.42
CA LEU A 56 6.51 1.29 15.16
C LEU A 56 5.90 1.30 13.75
N ASP A 57 5.42 2.46 13.29
CA ASP A 57 5.00 2.63 11.89
C ASP A 57 6.17 2.38 10.92
N ASN A 58 7.37 2.88 11.24
CA ASN A 58 8.56 2.63 10.44
C ASN A 58 9.00 1.16 10.48
N LEU A 59 8.87 0.48 11.62
CA LEU A 59 9.08 -0.97 11.73
C LEU A 59 8.14 -1.72 10.81
N ALA A 60 6.83 -1.47 10.90
CA ALA A 60 5.81 -2.10 10.06
C ALA A 60 6.09 -1.88 8.57
N LYS A 61 6.46 -0.64 8.17
CA LYS A 61 6.86 -0.30 6.79
C LYS A 61 8.07 -1.07 6.29
N ILE A 62 9.11 -1.22 7.10
CA ILE A 62 10.32 -1.94 6.67
C ILE A 62 10.07 -3.44 6.59
N LEU A 63 9.31 -3.98 7.55
CA LEU A 63 8.95 -5.39 7.62
C LEU A 63 7.90 -5.77 6.56
N GLY A 64 7.13 -4.81 6.06
CA GLY A 64 6.08 -5.03 5.06
C GLY A 64 4.86 -5.75 5.63
N ILE A 65 4.55 -5.53 6.91
CA ILE A 65 3.43 -6.17 7.63
C ILE A 65 2.52 -5.13 8.28
N GLY A 66 1.24 -5.47 8.44
CA GLY A 66 0.27 -4.62 9.10
C GLY A 66 0.59 -4.37 10.58
N LEU A 67 0.05 -3.28 11.12
CA LEU A 67 0.30 -2.91 12.52
C LEU A 67 -0.18 -3.99 13.49
N GLU A 68 -1.32 -4.64 13.26
CA GLU A 68 -1.80 -5.74 14.11
C GLU A 68 -0.90 -6.96 14.02
N ASP A 69 -0.37 -7.28 12.85
CA ASP A 69 0.53 -8.42 12.67
C ASP A 69 1.85 -8.22 13.41
N LEU A 70 2.27 -6.95 13.61
CA LEU A 70 3.39 -6.61 14.48
C LEU A 70 3.12 -7.04 15.94
N PHE A 71 1.86 -7.04 16.37
CA PHE A 71 1.41 -7.34 17.74
C PHE A 71 0.52 -8.60 17.82
N ASN A 72 0.70 -9.57 16.91
CA ASN A 72 -0.01 -10.86 16.92
C ASN A 72 -1.55 -10.73 16.87
N GLY A 73 -2.05 -9.75 16.13
CA GLY A 73 -3.47 -9.55 15.86
C GLY A 73 -4.17 -8.55 16.79
N GLU A 74 -3.52 -8.08 17.85
CA GLU A 74 -4.10 -7.14 18.82
C GLU A 74 -3.22 -5.90 18.98
N LEU A 75 -3.74 -4.73 18.55
CA LEU A 75 -3.03 -3.48 18.77
C LEU A 75 -3.02 -3.11 20.25
N PRO A 76 -1.92 -2.54 20.76
CA PRO A 76 -1.93 -1.82 22.03
C PRO A 76 -3.05 -0.76 22.05
N GLU A 77 -3.69 -0.56 23.20
CA GLU A 77 -4.83 0.37 23.34
C GLU A 77 -4.52 1.78 22.83
N GLU A 78 -3.33 2.29 23.14
CA GLU A 78 -2.84 3.60 22.68
C GLU A 78 -2.86 3.72 21.15
N TYR A 79 -2.57 2.61 20.46
CA TYR A 79 -2.57 2.50 19.00
C TYR A 79 -3.95 2.36 18.41
N ASP A 80 -4.79 1.52 19.01
CA ASP A 80 -6.16 1.37 18.56
C ASP A 80 -6.91 2.70 18.72
N LEU A 81 -6.67 3.44 19.81
CA LEU A 81 -7.18 4.80 20.02
C LEU A 81 -6.69 5.77 18.94
N LEU A 82 -5.40 5.79 18.61
CA LEU A 82 -4.87 6.67 17.56
C LEU A 82 -5.46 6.35 16.18
N TYR A 83 -5.52 5.06 15.82
CA TYR A 83 -6.12 4.59 14.58
C TYR A 83 -7.61 4.97 14.50
N ASN A 84 -8.35 4.77 15.60
CA ASN A 84 -9.75 5.14 15.70
C ASN A 84 -9.92 6.66 15.65
N PHE A 85 -9.06 7.44 16.29
CA PHE A 85 -9.08 8.91 16.21
C PHE A 85 -8.89 9.39 14.78
N TYR A 86 -7.91 8.84 14.04
CA TYR A 86 -7.74 9.17 12.62
C TYR A 86 -9.01 8.83 11.84
N LYS A 87 -9.56 7.63 12.02
CA LYS A 87 -10.80 7.18 11.38
C LYS A 87 -11.99 8.11 11.68
N GLU A 88 -12.17 8.53 12.93
CA GLU A 88 -13.24 9.47 13.31
C GLU A 88 -12.97 10.88 12.78
N THR A 89 -11.71 11.32 12.70
CA THR A 89 -11.32 12.59 12.09
C THR A 89 -11.64 12.59 10.59
N VAL A 90 -11.38 11.50 9.87
CA VAL A 90 -11.80 11.35 8.46
C VAL A 90 -13.30 11.55 8.32
N LYS A 91 -14.09 10.86 9.17
CA LYS A 91 -15.54 10.97 9.17
C LYS A 91 -16.01 12.40 9.46
N ALA A 92 -15.35 13.10 10.39
CA ALA A 92 -15.66 14.47 10.74
C ALA A 92 -15.33 15.45 9.60
N VAL A 93 -14.13 15.36 9.01
CA VAL A 93 -13.73 16.14 7.82
C VAL A 93 -14.72 15.89 6.67
N TRP A 94 -15.11 14.63 6.46
CA TRP A 94 -16.12 14.27 5.46
C TRP A 94 -17.50 14.89 5.75
N LYS A 95 -17.93 14.95 7.02
CA LYS A 95 -19.18 15.59 7.42
C LYS A 95 -19.15 17.11 7.13
N VAL A 96 -18.03 17.78 7.41
CA VAL A 96 -17.82 19.20 7.11
C VAL A 96 -17.81 19.46 5.60
N TYR A 97 -17.09 18.63 4.84
CA TYR A 97 -17.08 18.68 3.38
C TYR A 97 -18.51 18.55 2.83
N LYS A 98 -19.29 17.57 3.33
CA LYS A 98 -20.69 17.36 2.94
C LYS A 98 -21.60 18.55 3.27
N SER A 99 -21.40 19.23 4.40
CA SER A 99 -22.26 20.36 4.81
C SER A 99 -22.07 21.63 3.97
N GLY A 100 -20.89 21.83 3.38
CA GLY A 100 -20.59 23.02 2.54
C GLY A 100 -21.07 22.92 1.08
N LEU A 101 -21.61 21.77 0.66
CA LEU A 101 -21.82 21.42 -0.75
C LEU A 101 -23.26 21.57 -1.27
N ALA A 102 -24.18 22.12 -0.48
CA ALA A 102 -25.58 22.31 -0.91
C ALA A 102 -25.73 23.09 -2.24
N GLY A 103 -24.71 23.86 -2.65
CA GLY A 103 -24.69 24.61 -3.91
C GLY A 103 -23.90 24.00 -5.08
N ILE A 104 -23.02 23.02 -4.86
CA ILE A 104 -22.07 22.55 -5.89
C ILE A 104 -22.43 21.12 -6.32
N GLY A 105 -23.35 21.01 -7.28
CA GLY A 105 -23.56 19.86 -8.17
C GLY A 105 -23.66 18.46 -7.53
N GLN A 106 -24.88 17.97 -7.28
CA GLN A 106 -25.18 16.61 -6.80
C GLN A 106 -24.47 15.47 -7.55
N ARG A 107 -24.16 15.62 -8.85
CA ARG A 107 -23.51 14.57 -9.66
C ARG A 107 -22.01 14.45 -9.40
N ILE A 108 -21.29 15.57 -9.31
CA ILE A 108 -19.87 15.61 -8.95
C ILE A 108 -19.73 15.15 -7.49
N TYR A 109 -20.62 15.63 -6.62
CA TYR A 109 -20.72 15.18 -5.23
C TYR A 109 -20.90 13.67 -5.10
N LYS A 110 -21.85 13.02 -5.80
CA LYS A 110 -22.04 11.56 -5.70
C LYS A 110 -20.80 10.76 -6.10
N LYS A 111 -20.02 11.24 -7.10
CA LYS A 111 -18.76 10.63 -7.49
C LYS A 111 -17.70 10.80 -6.38
N ILE A 112 -17.42 12.03 -5.96
CA ILE A 112 -16.44 12.36 -4.90
C ILE A 112 -16.78 11.67 -3.58
N ASP A 113 -18.04 11.66 -3.20
CA ASP A 113 -18.51 11.02 -1.98
C ASP A 113 -18.26 9.49 -2.02
N ARG A 114 -18.56 8.84 -3.15
CA ARG A 114 -18.23 7.41 -3.34
C ARG A 114 -16.72 7.16 -3.31
N LEU A 115 -15.90 8.09 -3.84
CA LEU A 115 -14.44 8.05 -3.80
C LEU A 115 -13.95 8.05 -2.34
N PHE A 116 -14.35 9.04 -1.55
CA PHE A 116 -13.88 9.23 -0.18
C PHE A 116 -14.37 8.19 0.83
N ARG A 117 -15.63 7.73 0.73
CA ARG A 117 -16.22 6.85 1.77
C ARG A 117 -15.55 5.48 1.89
N ASN A 118 -15.08 4.91 0.78
CA ASN A 118 -14.73 3.48 0.74
C ASN A 118 -13.25 3.22 0.44
N HIS A 119 -12.50 4.24 0.03
CA HIS A 119 -11.21 4.05 -0.62
C HIS A 119 -10.18 5.12 -0.23
N VAL A 120 -10.50 5.99 0.73
CA VAL A 120 -9.56 6.99 1.26
C VAL A 120 -9.27 6.69 2.73
N SER A 121 -7.99 6.66 3.08
CA SER A 121 -7.50 6.43 4.44
C SER A 121 -6.40 7.44 4.78
N PHE A 122 -6.35 7.92 6.03
CA PHE A 122 -5.22 8.72 6.54
C PHE A 122 -4.17 7.83 7.21
N VAL A 123 -4.46 6.53 7.34
CA VAL A 123 -3.50 5.55 7.83
C VAL A 123 -2.83 4.92 6.61
N LEU A 124 -1.53 5.20 6.46
CA LEU A 124 -0.73 4.71 5.33
C LEU A 124 -0.41 3.22 5.50
N THR A 125 0.04 2.84 6.69
CA THR A 125 0.31 1.46 7.09
C THR A 125 -1.02 0.71 7.20
N PRO A 126 -1.20 -0.44 6.53
CA PRO A 126 -2.40 -1.24 6.70
C PRO A 126 -2.49 -1.77 8.13
N ARG A 127 -3.73 -1.99 8.59
CA ARG A 127 -3.98 -2.55 9.92
C ARG A 127 -3.57 -4.02 10.00
N LYS A 128 -3.84 -4.81 8.96
CA LYS A 128 -3.50 -6.24 8.84
C LYS A 128 -2.88 -6.57 7.48
N GLY A 129 -2.26 -7.74 7.40
CA GLY A 129 -1.75 -8.36 6.18
C GLY A 129 -0.33 -7.90 5.84
N PHE A 130 0.03 -8.07 4.58
CA PHE A 130 1.31 -7.70 4.02
C PHE A 130 1.17 -6.49 3.12
N PHE A 131 2.23 -5.69 3.03
CA PHE A 131 2.29 -4.61 2.06
C PHE A 131 3.69 -4.32 1.60
N GLN A 132 3.79 -3.78 0.39
CA GLN A 132 5.04 -3.24 -0.14
C GLN A 132 4.75 -1.90 -0.81
N THR A 133 5.80 -1.08 -0.86
CA THR A 133 5.72 0.27 -1.42
C THR A 133 6.83 0.49 -2.43
N PHE A 134 6.58 1.36 -3.40
CA PHE A 134 7.58 1.88 -4.33
C PHE A 134 7.25 3.33 -4.68
N GLU A 135 8.28 4.12 -4.98
CA GLU A 135 8.15 5.56 -5.16
C GLU A 135 8.05 5.95 -6.64
N HIS A 136 7.07 6.80 -6.94
CA HIS A 136 7.07 7.61 -8.15
C HIS A 136 7.72 8.97 -7.84
N ASP A 137 8.95 9.16 -8.34
CA ASP A 137 9.67 10.43 -8.29
C ASP A 137 9.57 11.14 -9.64
N THR A 138 8.93 12.31 -9.66
CA THR A 138 8.67 13.05 -10.89
C THR A 138 9.93 13.62 -11.53
N LYS A 139 11.05 13.66 -10.80
CA LYS A 139 12.37 13.98 -11.36
C LYS A 139 12.89 12.88 -12.28
N LYS A 140 12.43 11.63 -12.10
CA LYS A 140 12.79 10.48 -12.94
C LYS A 140 11.90 10.33 -14.17
N GLY A 141 10.79 11.06 -14.23
CA GLY A 141 9.86 11.09 -15.34
C GLY A 141 8.48 11.53 -14.89
N LYS A 142 7.66 11.99 -15.84
CA LYS A 142 6.24 12.30 -15.62
C LYS A 142 5.43 11.68 -16.75
N ASN A 143 4.15 11.43 -16.49
CA ASN A 143 3.18 11.00 -17.50
C ASN A 143 3.64 9.76 -18.28
N TYR A 144 3.82 8.65 -17.58
CA TYR A 144 4.24 7.40 -18.22
C TYR A 144 3.61 6.18 -17.57
N TYR A 145 3.58 5.08 -18.31
CA TYR A 145 3.20 3.79 -17.78
C TYR A 145 4.41 3.10 -17.15
N PHE A 146 4.20 2.59 -15.94
CA PHE A 146 5.18 1.85 -15.18
C PHE A 146 4.73 0.40 -15.01
N GLN A 147 5.67 -0.52 -15.23
CA GLN A 147 5.44 -1.95 -15.06
C GLN A 147 6.11 -2.46 -13.79
N PHE A 148 5.37 -3.29 -13.06
CA PHE A 148 5.89 -4.06 -11.94
C PHE A 148 5.22 -5.43 -11.89
N TRP A 149 5.86 -6.38 -11.21
CA TRP A 149 5.32 -7.71 -11.01
C TRP A 149 5.03 -7.94 -9.53
N ILE A 150 3.89 -8.56 -9.25
CA ILE A 150 3.56 -9.11 -7.95
C ILE A 150 3.98 -10.58 -7.97
N GLN A 151 4.93 -10.96 -7.14
CA GLN A 151 5.45 -12.32 -7.02
C GLN A 151 5.00 -12.94 -5.71
N LEU A 152 4.27 -14.03 -5.81
CA LEU A 152 3.91 -14.90 -4.70
C LEU A 152 5.06 -15.88 -4.41
N GLU A 153 5.21 -16.25 -3.13
CA GLU A 153 6.25 -17.23 -2.74
C GLU A 153 5.84 -18.66 -3.12
N GLU A 154 4.54 -18.93 -3.16
CA GLU A 154 3.96 -20.22 -3.51
C GLU A 154 2.67 -20.04 -4.32
N GLU A 155 2.20 -21.12 -4.93
CA GLU A 155 0.91 -21.12 -5.60
C GLU A 155 -0.22 -21.14 -4.57
N ILE A 156 -1.19 -20.26 -4.77
CA ILE A 156 -2.33 -20.08 -3.87
C ILE A 156 -3.64 -20.15 -4.65
N ALA A 157 -4.69 -20.58 -3.95
CA ALA A 157 -6.03 -20.69 -4.51
C ALA A 157 -6.62 -19.31 -4.86
N GLU A 158 -6.49 -18.34 -3.96
CA GLU A 158 -6.90 -16.97 -4.19
C GLU A 158 -5.99 -16.00 -3.43
N ALA A 159 -5.66 -14.87 -4.03
CA ALA A 159 -5.13 -13.70 -3.32
C ALA A 159 -5.81 -12.43 -3.78
N LYS A 160 -5.94 -11.50 -2.84
CA LYS A 160 -6.42 -10.17 -3.10
C LYS A 160 -5.29 -9.16 -2.88
N PHE A 161 -5.08 -8.30 -3.87
CA PHE A 161 -4.18 -7.16 -3.78
C PHE A 161 -4.99 -5.87 -3.93
N VAL A 162 -4.87 -4.95 -2.99
CA VAL A 162 -5.38 -3.59 -3.12
C VAL A 162 -4.25 -2.70 -3.58
N ILE A 163 -4.47 -1.96 -4.66
CA ILE A 163 -3.49 -1.03 -5.22
C ILE A 163 -3.91 0.39 -4.83
N SER A 164 -2.99 1.09 -4.18
CA SER A 164 -3.20 2.41 -3.63
C SER A 164 -2.02 3.34 -3.96
N PHE A 165 -2.26 4.64 -3.88
CA PHE A 165 -1.21 5.65 -3.90
C PHE A 165 -1.41 6.64 -2.75
N THR A 166 -0.42 7.48 -2.52
CA THR A 166 -0.48 8.52 -1.48
C THR A 166 -0.55 9.92 -2.08
N ILE A 167 -1.35 10.80 -1.47
CA ILE A 167 -1.39 12.22 -1.78
C ILE A 167 -0.63 12.94 -0.66
N GLY A 168 0.47 13.58 -1.04
CA GLY A 168 1.36 14.31 -0.12
C GLY A 168 1.95 13.45 1.00
N ASN A 169 2.00 12.12 0.83
CA ASN A 169 2.35 11.16 1.89
C ASN A 169 1.49 11.27 3.16
N VAL A 170 0.26 11.80 3.05
CA VAL A 170 -0.68 11.94 4.18
C VAL A 170 -1.92 11.10 3.96
N VAL A 171 -2.43 11.08 2.74
CA VAL A 171 -3.70 10.42 2.41
C VAL A 171 -3.42 9.25 1.48
N ARG A 172 -3.80 8.04 1.87
CA ARG A 172 -3.84 6.87 0.99
C ARG A 172 -5.15 6.82 0.23
N VAL A 173 -5.08 6.63 -1.08
CA VAL A 173 -6.22 6.43 -1.97
C VAL A 173 -6.09 5.09 -2.66
N ASP A 174 -7.02 4.19 -2.36
CA ASP A 174 -7.15 2.89 -3.02
C ASP A 174 -7.84 3.12 -4.37
N TYR A 175 -7.25 2.68 -5.48
CA TYR A 175 -7.82 2.92 -6.82
C TYR A 175 -8.18 1.65 -7.58
N GLY A 176 -7.79 0.48 -7.06
CA GLY A 176 -8.35 -0.77 -7.51
C GLY A 176 -7.90 -2.01 -6.74
N GLU A 177 -8.39 -3.15 -7.21
CA GLU A 177 -8.06 -4.47 -6.68
C GLU A 177 -7.60 -5.39 -7.81
N ILE A 178 -6.69 -6.29 -7.48
CA ILE A 178 -6.31 -7.43 -8.31
C ILE A 178 -6.63 -8.68 -7.49
N ILE A 179 -7.47 -9.57 -8.04
CA ILE A 179 -7.83 -10.84 -7.41
C ILE A 179 -7.26 -11.95 -8.28
N VAL A 180 -6.24 -12.62 -7.75
CA VAL A 180 -5.55 -13.71 -8.42
C VAL A 180 -6.27 -15.02 -8.11
N LYS A 181 -6.70 -15.74 -9.14
CA LYS A 181 -7.38 -17.06 -9.09
C LYS A 181 -6.59 -18.08 -9.92
N PRO A 182 -6.84 -19.40 -9.82
CA PRO A 182 -5.98 -20.41 -10.45
C PRO A 182 -5.84 -20.23 -11.97
N GLU A 183 -6.92 -19.87 -12.67
CA GLU A 183 -6.94 -19.77 -14.14
C GLU A 183 -7.00 -18.33 -14.65
N SER A 184 -7.13 -17.35 -13.75
CA SER A 184 -7.40 -15.96 -14.15
C SER A 184 -6.98 -14.95 -13.10
N VAL A 185 -6.91 -13.70 -13.54
CA VAL A 185 -6.74 -12.55 -12.67
C VAL A 185 -7.89 -11.59 -12.94
N GLU A 186 -8.65 -11.28 -11.91
CA GLU A 186 -9.73 -10.29 -11.97
C GLU A 186 -9.20 -8.94 -11.52
N ILE A 187 -9.51 -7.89 -12.29
CA ILE A 187 -9.14 -6.52 -11.97
C ILE A 187 -10.42 -5.75 -11.68
N LYS A 188 -10.45 -5.03 -10.56
CA LYS A 188 -11.50 -4.06 -10.23
C LYS A 188 -10.88 -2.68 -10.19
N GLN A 189 -11.43 -1.77 -10.98
CA GLN A 189 -11.01 -0.38 -11.05
C GLN A 189 -12.13 0.46 -10.47
N TYR A 190 -11.89 1.11 -9.34
CA TYR A 190 -13.00 1.78 -8.62
C TYR A 190 -13.57 2.97 -9.38
N TYR A 191 -12.76 3.55 -10.28
CA TYR A 191 -12.95 4.91 -10.77
C TYR A 191 -12.72 5.04 -12.27
N GLN A 192 -12.50 3.92 -12.95
CA GLN A 192 -12.24 3.86 -14.38
C GLN A 192 -13.16 2.82 -15.01
N THR A 193 -13.44 3.01 -16.29
CA THR A 193 -14.17 2.05 -17.12
C THR A 193 -13.19 1.30 -18.02
N PRO A 194 -13.29 -0.04 -18.14
CA PRO A 194 -14.26 -0.90 -17.45
C PRO A 194 -13.97 -0.99 -15.94
N THR A 195 -15.00 -0.88 -15.09
CA THR A 195 -14.82 -0.94 -13.62
C THR A 195 -14.39 -2.33 -13.15
N HIS A 196 -14.58 -3.34 -13.99
CA HIS A 196 -14.18 -4.70 -13.74
C HIS A 196 -13.87 -5.39 -15.06
N TYR A 197 -12.78 -6.14 -15.11
CA TYR A 197 -12.43 -7.01 -16.23
C TYR A 197 -11.53 -8.13 -15.74
N GLN A 198 -11.31 -9.14 -16.59
CA GLN A 198 -10.54 -10.32 -16.26
C GLN A 198 -9.50 -10.59 -17.34
N VAL A 199 -8.34 -11.07 -16.91
CA VAL A 199 -7.25 -11.54 -17.78
C VAL A 199 -6.89 -12.98 -17.46
N LYS A 200 -6.25 -13.66 -18.43
CA LYS A 200 -5.80 -15.04 -18.25
C LYS A 200 -4.59 -15.12 -17.33
N ARG A 201 -4.50 -16.14 -16.50
CA ARG A 201 -3.29 -16.43 -15.73
C ARG A 201 -2.36 -17.35 -16.53
N PRO A 202 -1.05 -17.07 -16.64
CA PRO A 202 -0.13 -17.92 -17.39
C PRO A 202 0.09 -19.25 -16.68
N VAL A 203 -0.11 -20.37 -17.39
CA VAL A 203 0.10 -21.73 -16.84
C VAL A 203 1.56 -21.94 -16.38
N LYS A 204 2.53 -21.30 -17.05
CA LYS A 204 3.96 -21.46 -16.74
C LYS A 204 4.47 -20.50 -15.65
N ASP A 205 3.68 -19.52 -15.25
CA ASP A 205 4.13 -18.44 -14.35
C ASP A 205 2.99 -18.05 -13.40
N VAL A 206 2.44 -19.05 -12.71
CA VAL A 206 1.27 -18.87 -11.84
C VAL A 206 1.59 -17.95 -10.66
N CYS A 207 2.81 -17.94 -10.13
CA CYS A 207 3.16 -17.10 -8.99
C CYS A 207 3.41 -15.63 -9.35
N THR A 208 3.40 -15.27 -10.63
CA THR A 208 3.66 -13.89 -11.06
C THR A 208 2.40 -13.26 -11.66
N THR A 209 2.00 -12.12 -11.11
CA THR A 209 1.00 -11.25 -11.73
C THR A 209 1.69 -9.99 -12.27
N LYS A 210 1.59 -9.77 -13.58
CA LYS A 210 2.15 -8.60 -14.24
C LYS A 210 1.18 -7.44 -14.10
N VAL A 211 1.67 -6.29 -13.68
CA VAL A 211 0.85 -5.08 -13.49
C VAL A 211 1.48 -3.93 -14.24
N VAL A 212 0.63 -3.14 -14.90
CA VAL A 212 0.99 -1.88 -15.53
C VAL A 212 0.10 -0.80 -14.94
N THR A 213 0.69 0.28 -14.44
CA THR A 213 -0.05 1.41 -13.88
C THR A 213 0.47 2.72 -14.45
N TRP A 214 -0.38 3.74 -14.49
CA TRP A 214 0.02 5.09 -14.88
C TRP A 214 0.68 5.85 -13.73
N PHE A 215 1.80 6.50 -14.02
CA PHE A 215 2.47 7.48 -13.18
C PHE A 215 2.24 8.89 -13.75
N ASP A 216 1.69 9.77 -12.93
CA ASP A 216 1.25 11.12 -13.30
C ASP A 216 2.33 12.20 -13.16
N GLU A 217 1.95 13.42 -12.77
CA GLU A 217 2.82 14.59 -12.64
C GLU A 217 3.20 14.93 -11.19
N MET A 218 2.65 14.20 -10.22
CA MET A 218 2.88 14.34 -8.79
C MET A 218 3.71 13.20 -8.26
N SER A 219 4.68 13.52 -7.39
CA SER A 219 5.42 12.47 -6.69
C SER A 219 4.53 11.83 -5.64
N HIS A 220 4.51 10.51 -5.61
CA HIS A 220 3.69 9.75 -4.68
C HIS A 220 4.30 8.38 -4.39
N THR A 221 3.90 7.81 -3.27
CA THR A 221 4.23 6.44 -2.90
C THR A 221 3.09 5.52 -3.31
N PHE A 222 3.37 4.49 -4.11
CA PHE A 222 2.44 3.38 -4.34
C PHE A 222 2.49 2.43 -3.16
N ILE A 223 1.33 1.89 -2.80
CA ILE A 223 1.17 0.91 -1.73
C ILE A 223 0.35 -0.23 -2.31
N VAL A 224 0.91 -1.44 -2.28
CA VAL A 224 0.17 -2.67 -2.58
C VAL A 224 -0.05 -3.38 -1.25
N VAL A 225 -1.29 -3.76 -0.96
CA VAL A 225 -1.68 -4.45 0.28
C VAL A 225 -2.31 -5.79 -0.06
N SER A 226 -1.97 -6.85 0.67
CA SER A 226 -2.54 -8.19 0.51
C SER A 226 -2.68 -8.91 1.84
N ASP A 227 -3.53 -9.92 1.89
CA ASP A 227 -3.63 -10.89 2.98
C ASP A 227 -2.56 -11.99 2.90
N VAL A 228 -1.95 -12.18 1.74
CA VAL A 228 -0.85 -13.15 1.54
C VAL A 228 0.49 -12.44 1.38
N GLN A 229 1.58 -13.13 1.69
CA GLN A 229 2.93 -12.62 1.50
C GLN A 229 3.29 -12.55 0.01
N PHE A 230 3.92 -11.45 -0.40
CA PHE A 230 4.31 -11.22 -1.79
C PHE A 230 5.53 -10.30 -1.89
N LYS A 231 6.09 -10.22 -3.10
CA LYS A 231 7.18 -9.31 -3.46
C LYS A 231 6.82 -8.49 -4.69
N ILE A 232 7.17 -7.20 -4.66
CA ILE A 232 7.11 -6.34 -5.83
C ILE A 232 8.46 -6.38 -6.54
N VAL A 233 8.42 -6.63 -7.85
CA VAL A 233 9.59 -6.48 -8.73
C VAL A 233 9.32 -5.36 -9.72
N GLU A 234 9.94 -4.21 -9.50
CA GLU A 234 9.91 -3.07 -10.41
C GLU A 234 10.58 -3.42 -11.74
N LYS A 235 9.88 -3.17 -12.86
CA LYS A 235 10.41 -3.37 -14.23
C LYS A 235 10.72 -2.07 -14.94
N GLY A 236 10.08 -0.98 -14.53
CA GLY A 236 10.36 0.36 -15.04
C GLY A 236 9.32 0.86 -16.02
N ARG A 237 9.68 1.92 -16.72
CA ARG A 237 8.83 2.57 -17.72
C ARG A 237 8.63 1.69 -18.94
N ILE A 238 7.41 1.66 -19.46
CA ILE A 238 7.08 1.08 -20.77
C ILE A 238 6.74 2.19 -21.77
N SER A 239 7.04 1.93 -23.04
CA SER A 239 6.73 2.79 -24.18
C SER A 239 5.27 2.67 -24.62
N GLU A 240 4.78 3.62 -25.42
CA GLU A 240 3.45 3.54 -26.02
C GLU A 240 3.29 2.33 -26.95
N GLY A 241 4.37 1.91 -27.62
CA GLY A 241 4.38 0.71 -28.45
C GLY A 241 4.14 -0.55 -27.64
N GLU A 242 4.85 -0.68 -26.51
CA GLU A 242 4.65 -1.77 -25.54
C GLU A 242 3.25 -1.73 -24.94
N LEU A 243 2.74 -0.55 -24.57
CA LEU A 243 1.37 -0.39 -24.09
C LEU A 243 0.33 -0.88 -25.11
N LYS A 244 0.48 -0.52 -26.39
CA LYS A 244 -0.42 -0.99 -27.46
C LYS A 244 -0.40 -2.50 -27.58
N GLN A 245 0.76 -3.15 -27.38
CA GLN A 245 0.85 -4.61 -27.35
C GLN A 245 0.11 -5.19 -26.14
N VAL A 246 0.25 -4.57 -24.95
CA VAL A 246 -0.48 -4.94 -23.73
C VAL A 246 -1.98 -4.81 -23.90
N GLN A 247 -2.46 -3.75 -24.56
CA GLN A 247 -3.89 -3.46 -24.75
C GLN A 247 -4.54 -4.32 -25.84
N ASN A 248 -3.82 -4.62 -26.93
CA ASN A 248 -4.38 -5.29 -28.10
C ASN A 248 -4.39 -6.82 -27.99
N GLN A 249 -3.62 -7.38 -27.07
CA GLN A 249 -3.61 -8.81 -26.79
C GLN A 249 -4.37 -9.03 -25.48
N ALA A 250 -5.25 -10.04 -25.40
CA ALA A 250 -5.96 -10.45 -24.17
C ALA A 250 -4.96 -11.07 -23.17
N ASN A 251 -4.03 -10.23 -22.71
CA ASN A 251 -2.79 -10.60 -22.06
C ASN A 251 -2.96 -10.77 -20.56
N ASP A 252 -2.05 -11.56 -20.00
CA ASP A 252 -1.82 -11.87 -18.60
C ASP A 252 -1.38 -10.66 -17.73
N ILE A 253 -1.83 -9.46 -18.08
CA ILE A 253 -1.38 -8.20 -17.49
C ILE A 253 -2.58 -7.44 -16.93
N ALA A 254 -2.52 -7.11 -15.64
CA ALA A 254 -3.43 -6.18 -15.00
C ALA A 254 -3.03 -4.74 -15.35
N LEU A 255 -3.84 -4.08 -16.18
CA LEU A 255 -3.65 -2.69 -16.59
C LEU A 255 -4.53 -1.73 -15.77
N PHE A 256 -3.89 -0.78 -15.11
CA PHE A 256 -4.52 0.40 -14.55
C PHE A 256 -4.18 1.61 -15.45
N PRO A 257 -5.12 2.06 -16.29
CA PRO A 257 -4.91 3.14 -17.24
C PRO A 257 -4.73 4.49 -16.55
N LYS A 258 -4.43 5.51 -17.35
CA LYS A 258 -4.35 6.91 -16.93
C LYS A 258 -5.61 7.34 -16.17
N HIS A 259 -5.43 7.93 -14.99
CA HIS A 259 -6.52 8.26 -14.08
C HIS A 259 -6.84 9.76 -14.07
N PHE A 260 -8.12 10.11 -14.06
CA PHE A 260 -8.64 11.48 -13.91
C PHE A 260 -8.30 12.18 -12.58
N PHE A 261 -7.66 11.50 -11.62
CA PHE A 261 -7.39 12.12 -10.31
C PHE A 261 -6.20 13.08 -10.36
N PHE A 262 -5.35 12.92 -11.38
CA PHE A 262 -4.07 13.57 -11.49
C PHE A 262 -4.01 14.56 -12.64
N HIS A 263 -5.16 14.93 -13.16
CA HIS A 263 -5.30 16.00 -14.14
C HIS A 263 -6.10 17.10 -13.49
N GLU A 264 -5.47 18.27 -13.31
CA GLU A 264 -6.23 19.50 -13.39
C GLU A 264 -6.82 19.51 -14.82
N ASP A 265 -8.15 19.61 -14.90
CA ASP A 265 -8.81 19.88 -16.16
C ASP A 265 -8.28 21.26 -16.63
N ASP A 266 -7.42 21.27 -17.65
CA ASP A 266 -7.19 22.44 -18.50
C ASP A 266 -8.44 22.70 -19.37
#